data_AF-A0A9E2A956-F1
#
_entry.id   AF-A0A9E2A956-F1
#
_cell.length_a   1.000
_cell.length_b   1.000
_cell.length_c   1.000
_cell.angle_alpha   90.00
_cell.angle_beta   90.00
_cell.angle_gamma   90.00
#
_symmetry.space_group_name_H-M   'P 1'
#
loop_
_entity.id
_entity.type
_entity.pdbx_description
1 polymer ?
#
loop_
_entity_poly.entity_id
_entity_poly.type
_entity_poly.pdbx_seq_one_letter_code
_entity_poly.pdbx_strand_id
1 'polypeptide(L)'
;SLGLMTMVGGIALTKTLCDYFEKRSLLITLTILNAITMAAFYITPPDQYWLMVLINCIGTFVIGPTPALVWAMYADCADYGEWKSGRRITALTFSSLQFAQKLGLAVGAGLAGVILGLFGFIANEIQTATSLAGIRFMFSVMPAVLAVLGAVSIFFYRIDSDTIRQFEQELQERHSA
;
A
#
# COMPACT_ATOMS: atom_id res chain seq x y z
N SER A 1 -15.63 -12.82 -4.05
CA SER A 1 -16.00 -12.59 -2.64
C SER A 1 -16.42 -11.13 -2.47
N LEU A 2 -17.28 -10.82 -1.50
CA LEU A 2 -17.84 -9.48 -1.26
C LEU A 2 -16.76 -8.37 -1.14
N GLY A 3 -15.58 -8.72 -0.62
CA GLY A 3 -14.40 -7.83 -0.55
C GLY A 3 -13.85 -7.39 -1.91
N LEU A 4 -13.89 -8.24 -2.94
CA LEU A 4 -13.44 -7.86 -4.28
C LEU A 4 -14.37 -6.83 -4.95
N MET A 5 -15.69 -6.96 -4.73
CA MET A 5 -16.67 -6.03 -5.28
C MET A 5 -16.53 -4.63 -4.66
N THR A 6 -16.26 -4.57 -3.35
CA THR A 6 -16.01 -3.32 -2.64
C THR A 6 -14.67 -2.68 -3.02
N MET A 7 -13.63 -3.48 -3.26
CA MET A 7 -12.37 -2.99 -3.81
C MET A 7 -12.56 -2.31 -5.18
N VAL A 8 -13.35 -2.91 -6.07
CA VAL A 8 -13.68 -2.29 -7.38
C VAL A 8 -14.43 -0.97 -7.19
N GLY A 9 -15.36 -0.89 -6.22
CA GLY A 9 -16.01 0.36 -5.85
C GLY A 9 -15.03 1.43 -5.38
N GLY A 10 -14.03 1.06 -4.57
CA GLY A 10 -12.95 1.94 -4.16
C GLY A 10 -12.11 2.41 -5.34
N ILE A 11 -11.73 1.51 -6.24
CA ILE A 11 -11.00 1.85 -7.48
C ILE A 11 -11.76 2.87 -8.32
N ALA A 12 -13.07 2.71 -8.49
CA ALA A 12 -13.89 3.64 -9.27
C ALA A 12 -13.88 5.07 -8.69
N LEU A 13 -13.74 5.22 -7.37
CA LEU A 13 -13.66 6.50 -6.68
C LEU A 13 -12.27 7.16 -6.73
N THR A 14 -11.25 6.46 -7.23
CA THR A 14 -9.87 6.97 -7.28
C THR A 14 -9.81 8.32 -8.01
N LYS A 15 -10.45 8.44 -9.17
CA LYS A 15 -10.42 9.68 -9.96
C LYS A 15 -11.00 10.85 -9.18
N THR A 16 -12.21 10.67 -8.64
CA THR A 16 -12.88 11.69 -7.83
C THR A 16 -12.01 12.11 -6.64
N LEU A 17 -11.42 11.15 -5.91
CA LEU A 17 -10.56 11.47 -4.77
C LEU A 17 -9.31 12.25 -5.19
N CYS A 18 -8.69 11.92 -6.32
CA CYS A 18 -7.53 12.65 -6.85
C CYS A 18 -7.87 14.08 -7.31
N ASP A 19 -9.11 14.36 -7.71
CA ASP A 19 -9.52 15.70 -8.13
C ASP A 19 -9.65 16.67 -6.93
N TYR A 20 -9.90 16.13 -5.71
CA TYR A 20 -10.07 16.94 -4.49
C TYR A 20 -8.87 16.90 -3.54
N PHE A 21 -8.03 15.86 -3.58
CA PHE A 21 -6.92 15.67 -2.65
C PHE A 21 -5.58 15.47 -3.37
N GLU A 22 -4.51 16.01 -2.79
CA GLU A 22 -3.15 15.69 -3.24
C GLU A 22 -2.85 14.20 -3.08
N LYS A 23 -2.20 13.61 -4.10
CA LYS A 23 -1.81 12.19 -4.15
C LYS A 23 -1.13 11.74 -2.84
N ARG A 24 -0.21 12.56 -2.31
CA ARG A 24 0.52 12.31 -1.05
C ARG A 24 -0.43 12.20 0.15
N SER A 25 -1.25 13.23 0.37
CA SER A 25 -2.16 13.31 1.51
C SER A 25 -3.21 12.19 1.46
N LEU A 26 -3.73 11.92 0.26
CA LEU A 26 -4.69 10.85 0.00
C LEU A 26 -4.08 9.48 0.32
N LEU A 27 -2.86 9.20 -0.17
CA LEU A 27 -2.19 7.92 0.07
C LEU A 27 -1.89 7.69 1.56
N ILE A 28 -1.46 8.72 2.29
CA ILE A 28 -1.24 8.66 3.74
C ILE A 28 -2.56 8.33 4.45
N THR A 29 -3.63 9.03 4.11
CA THR A 29 -4.96 8.85 4.72
C THR A 29 -5.49 7.44 4.47
N LEU A 30 -5.42 6.94 3.24
CA LEU A 30 -5.85 5.59 2.88
C LEU A 30 -5.02 4.51 3.61
N THR A 31 -3.71 4.71 3.71
CA THR A 31 -2.81 3.76 4.39
C THR A 31 -3.08 3.71 5.89
N ILE A 32 -3.30 4.86 6.54
CA ILE A 32 -3.65 4.94 7.96
C ILE A 32 -5.03 4.34 8.20
N LEU A 33 -6.01 4.66 7.36
CA LEU A 33 -7.36 4.12 7.48
C LEU A 33 -7.37 2.59 7.31
N ASN A 34 -6.53 2.05 6.41
CA ASN A 34 -6.31 0.62 6.29
C ASN A 34 -5.62 0.01 7.53
N ALA A 35 -4.66 0.71 8.16
CA ALA A 35 -4.07 0.25 9.41
C ALA A 35 -5.12 0.17 10.54
N ILE A 36 -6.05 1.14 10.58
CA ILE A 36 -7.18 1.15 11.53
C ILE A 36 -8.13 -0.02 11.28
N THR A 37 -8.49 -0.32 10.02
CA THR A 37 -9.36 -1.48 9.73
C THR A 37 -8.69 -2.81 10.08
N MET A 38 -7.37 -2.94 9.88
CA MET A 38 -6.61 -4.12 10.33
C MET A 38 -6.57 -4.24 11.86
N ALA A 39 -6.42 -3.13 12.58
CA ALA A 39 -6.48 -3.12 14.04
C ALA A 39 -7.88 -3.44 14.56
N ALA A 40 -8.93 -2.90 13.93
CA ALA A 40 -10.32 -3.22 14.26
C ALA A 40 -10.64 -4.71 14.03
N PHE A 41 -10.08 -5.30 12.98
CA PHE A 41 -10.20 -6.74 12.72
C PHE A 41 -9.58 -7.60 13.81
N TYR A 42 -8.48 -7.15 14.45
CA TYR A 42 -7.83 -7.86 15.56
C TYR A 42 -8.69 -7.89 16.83
N ILE A 43 -9.39 -6.80 17.12
CA ILE A 43 -10.21 -6.64 18.33
C ILE A 43 -11.58 -7.34 18.18
N THR A 44 -12.01 -7.61 16.95
CA THR A 44 -13.34 -8.16 16.66
C THR A 44 -13.45 -9.64 17.09
N PRO A 45 -14.40 -9.98 17.98
CA PRO A 45 -14.65 -11.36 18.40
C PRO A 45 -15.03 -12.30 17.24
N PRO A 46 -14.55 -13.56 17.22
CA PRO A 46 -14.81 -14.50 16.11
C PRO A 46 -16.28 -14.93 15.94
N ASP A 47 -17.12 -14.69 16.94
CA ASP A 47 -18.56 -15.02 16.96
C ASP A 47 -19.40 -14.05 16.11
N GLN A 48 -18.87 -12.89 15.75
CA GLN A 48 -19.59 -11.88 14.96
C GLN A 48 -19.19 -11.87 13.49
N TYR A 49 -19.58 -12.92 12.76
CA TYR A 49 -19.27 -13.08 11.33
C TYR A 49 -19.63 -11.85 10.48
N TRP A 50 -20.82 -11.28 10.66
CA TRP A 50 -21.26 -10.12 9.87
C TRP A 50 -20.45 -8.85 10.13
N LEU A 51 -19.97 -8.66 11.36
CA LEU A 51 -19.11 -7.52 11.69
C LEU A 51 -17.73 -7.66 11.02
N MET A 52 -17.17 -8.87 11.00
CA MET A 52 -15.92 -9.15 10.29
C MET A 52 -16.05 -8.91 8.78
N VAL A 53 -17.17 -9.30 8.18
CA VAL A 53 -17.47 -9.04 6.76
C VAL A 53 -17.55 -7.54 6.50
N LEU A 54 -18.23 -6.77 7.36
CA LEU A 54 -18.33 -5.32 7.23
C LEU A 54 -16.96 -4.64 7.29
N ILE A 55 -16.14 -4.98 8.30
CA ILE A 55 -14.78 -4.44 8.45
C ILE A 55 -13.91 -4.81 7.25
N ASN A 56 -14.02 -6.05 6.76
CA ASN A 56 -13.30 -6.48 5.56
C ASN A 56 -13.70 -5.65 4.34
N CYS A 57 -15.01 -5.44 4.12
CA CYS A 57 -15.53 -4.61 3.04
C CYS A 57 -15.04 -3.17 3.10
N ILE A 58 -15.00 -2.57 4.30
CA ILE A 58 -14.44 -1.22 4.49
C ILE A 58 -12.94 -1.22 4.19
N GLY A 59 -12.19 -2.20 4.69
CA GLY A 59 -10.75 -2.32 4.45
C GLY A 59 -10.42 -2.48 2.96
N THR A 60 -11.11 -3.37 2.24
CA THR A 60 -10.88 -3.59 0.81
C THR A 60 -11.30 -2.40 -0.04
N PHE A 61 -12.33 -1.67 0.35
CA PHE A 61 -12.74 -0.43 -0.29
C PHE A 61 -11.66 0.66 -0.16
N VAL A 62 -11.08 0.82 1.04
CA VAL A 62 -10.02 1.79 1.33
C VAL A 62 -8.71 1.45 0.62
N ILE A 63 -8.38 0.16 0.50
CA ILE A 63 -7.20 -0.27 -0.25
C ILE A 63 -7.36 -0.06 -1.77
N GLY A 64 -8.58 -0.07 -2.29
CA GLY A 64 -8.87 -0.01 -3.73
C GLY A 64 -8.10 1.07 -4.51
N PRO A 65 -8.13 2.35 -4.11
CA PRO A 65 -7.40 3.42 -4.80
C PRO A 65 -5.88 3.37 -4.67
N THR A 66 -5.35 2.65 -3.67
CA THR A 66 -3.93 2.70 -3.27
C THR A 66 -2.97 2.28 -4.39
N PRO A 67 -3.19 1.17 -5.12
CA PRO A 67 -2.29 0.77 -6.21
C PRO A 67 -2.21 1.81 -7.32
N ALA A 68 -3.35 2.39 -7.73
CA ALA A 68 -3.38 3.40 -8.79
C ALA A 68 -2.60 4.66 -8.39
N LEU A 69 -2.74 5.11 -7.14
CA LEU A 69 -1.97 6.23 -6.59
C LEU A 69 -0.46 5.95 -6.55
N VAL A 70 -0.07 4.76 -6.09
CA VAL A 70 1.35 4.37 -6.02
C VAL A 70 1.99 4.34 -7.41
N TRP A 71 1.30 3.77 -8.40
CA TRP A 71 1.79 3.77 -9.78
C TRP A 71 1.91 5.18 -10.38
N ALA A 72 0.94 6.07 -10.10
CA ALA A 72 1.03 7.47 -10.51
C ALA A 72 2.25 8.15 -9.88
N MET A 73 2.48 7.96 -8.58
CA MET A 73 3.65 8.52 -7.89
C MET A 73 4.99 7.94 -8.38
N TYR A 74 5.01 6.68 -8.83
CA TYR A 74 6.19 6.08 -9.46
C TYR A 74 6.52 6.73 -10.81
N ALA A 75 5.49 7.05 -11.61
CA ALA A 75 5.67 7.82 -12.83
C ALA A 75 6.19 9.23 -12.51
N ASP A 76 5.56 9.93 -11.56
CA ASP A 76 5.98 11.27 -11.12
C ASP A 76 7.47 11.28 -10.69
N CYS A 77 7.93 10.24 -9.97
CA CYS A 77 9.34 10.09 -9.59
C CYS A 77 10.28 9.86 -10.78
N ALA A 78 9.84 9.09 -11.77
CA ALA A 78 10.64 8.83 -12.97
C ALA A 78 10.79 10.09 -13.82
N ASP A 79 9.72 10.86 -13.97
CA ASP A 79 9.70 12.14 -14.70
C ASP A 79 10.51 13.21 -13.97
N TYR A 80 10.40 13.29 -12.64
CA TYR A 80 11.25 14.16 -11.82
C TYR A 80 12.75 13.83 -11.98
N GLY A 81 13.09 12.55 -12.08
CA GLY A 81 14.46 12.08 -12.33
C GLY A 81 14.97 12.49 -13.71
N GLU A 82 14.14 12.39 -14.75
CA GLU A 82 14.47 12.87 -16.10
C GLU A 82 14.65 14.40 -16.12
N TRP A 83 13.75 15.15 -15.50
CA TRP A 83 13.80 16.61 -15.42
C TRP A 83 15.11 17.12 -14.81
N LYS A 84 15.52 16.52 -13.69
CA LYS A 84 16.73 16.90 -12.94
C LYS A 84 18.03 16.44 -13.60
N SER A 85 18.04 15.26 -14.22
CA SER A 85 19.25 14.68 -14.83
C SER A 85 19.43 15.03 -16.30
N GLY A 86 18.38 15.51 -16.97
CA GLY A 86 18.36 15.75 -18.42
C GLY A 86 18.45 14.47 -19.25
N ARG A 87 18.43 13.28 -18.63
CA ARG A 87 18.55 11.99 -19.30
C ARG A 87 17.32 11.14 -18.98
N ARG A 88 16.72 10.57 -20.03
CA ARG A 88 15.59 9.65 -19.89
C ARG A 88 16.05 8.32 -19.27
N ILE A 89 15.91 8.21 -17.95
CA ILE A 89 16.29 7.03 -17.15
C ILE A 89 15.08 6.34 -16.51
N THR A 90 13.91 6.49 -17.14
CA THR A 90 12.64 5.92 -16.68
C THR A 90 12.74 4.41 -16.46
N ALA A 91 13.32 3.66 -17.41
CA ALA A 91 13.49 2.21 -17.29
C ALA A 91 14.36 1.78 -16.10
N LEU A 92 15.44 2.52 -15.81
CA LEU A 92 16.29 2.26 -14.65
C LEU A 92 15.55 2.57 -13.33
N THR A 93 14.74 3.61 -13.32
CA THR A 93 13.92 3.99 -12.16
C THR A 93 12.84 2.95 -11.88
N PHE A 94 12.06 2.57 -12.89
CA PHE A 94 11.02 1.54 -12.77
C PHE A 94 11.58 0.16 -12.40
N SER A 95 12.72 -0.24 -12.98
CA SER A 95 13.37 -1.49 -12.60
C SER A 95 13.86 -1.48 -11.14
N SER A 96 14.42 -0.36 -10.67
CA SER A 96 14.83 -0.20 -9.26
C SER A 96 13.64 -0.26 -8.31
N LEU A 97 12.53 0.40 -8.65
CA LEU A 97 11.28 0.35 -7.88
C LEU A 97 10.70 -1.07 -7.82
N GLN A 98 10.63 -1.76 -8.96
CA GLN A 98 10.12 -3.14 -9.04
C GLN A 98 11.03 -4.13 -8.30
N PHE A 99 12.35 -3.93 -8.35
CA PHE A 99 13.30 -4.71 -7.57
C PHE A 99 13.07 -4.53 -6.07
N ALA A 100 12.94 -3.29 -5.59
CA ALA A 100 12.65 -3.00 -4.19
C ALA A 100 11.32 -3.65 -3.74
N GLN A 101 10.28 -3.61 -4.58
CA GLN A 101 9.00 -4.26 -4.30
C GLN A 101 9.16 -5.79 -4.18
N LYS A 102 9.84 -6.43 -5.12
CA LYS A 102 10.09 -7.88 -5.06
C LYS A 102 10.94 -8.29 -3.87
N LEU A 103 11.95 -7.50 -3.54
CA LEU A 103 12.78 -7.70 -2.36
C LEU A 103 11.95 -7.60 -1.08
N GLY A 104 11.08 -6.58 -0.97
CA GLY A 104 10.17 -6.42 0.15
C GLY A 104 9.21 -7.61 0.31
N LEU A 105 8.66 -8.11 -0.80
CA LEU A 105 7.83 -9.31 -0.82
C LEU A 105 8.61 -10.56 -0.35
N ALA A 106 9.84 -10.75 -0.82
CA ALA A 106 10.68 -11.89 -0.43
C ALA A 106 11.04 -11.84 1.06
N VAL A 107 11.44 -10.66 1.56
CA VAL A 107 11.75 -10.45 2.97
C VAL A 107 10.50 -10.64 3.83
N GLY A 108 9.35 -10.09 3.41
CA GLY A 108 8.08 -10.24 4.13
C GLY A 108 7.61 -11.69 4.22
N ALA A 109 7.69 -12.44 3.12
CA ALA A 109 7.36 -13.86 3.11
C ALA A 109 8.32 -14.69 3.99
N GLY A 110 9.62 -14.39 3.94
CA GLY A 110 10.62 -15.03 4.80
C GLY A 110 10.37 -14.77 6.28
N LEU A 111 10.11 -13.51 6.67
CA LEU A 111 9.78 -13.13 8.04
C LEU A 111 8.50 -13.81 8.53
N ALA A 112 7.45 -13.87 7.70
CA ALA A 112 6.23 -14.58 8.04
C ALA A 112 6.49 -16.07 8.35
N GLY A 113 7.35 -16.73 7.57
CA GLY A 113 7.75 -18.12 7.82
C GLY A 113 8.51 -18.30 9.13
N VAL A 114 9.49 -17.43 9.43
CA VAL A 114 10.24 -17.47 10.70
C VAL A 114 9.31 -17.30 11.89
N ILE A 115 8.38 -16.35 11.81
CA ILE A 115 7.47 -16.07 12.92
C ILE A 115 6.49 -17.23 13.12
N LEU A 116 5.94 -17.80 12.06
CA LEU A 116 5.12 -19.02 12.18
C LEU A 116 5.89 -20.17 12.85
N GLY A 117 7.16 -20.36 12.50
CA GLY A 117 8.03 -21.32 13.17
C GLY A 117 8.23 -21.05 14.66
N LEU A 118 8.45 -19.78 15.05
CA LEU A 118 8.58 -19.37 16.46
C LEU A 118 7.32 -19.61 17.29
N PHE A 119 6.14 -19.45 16.69
CA PHE A 119 4.85 -19.73 17.32
C PHE A 119 4.45 -21.23 17.26
N GLY A 120 5.37 -22.10 16.82
CA GLY A 120 5.16 -23.55 16.80
C GLY A 120 4.09 -23.99 15.80
N PHE A 121 3.94 -23.27 14.69
CA PHE A 121 3.00 -23.66 13.63
C PHE A 121 3.42 -24.99 12.99
N ILE A 122 2.51 -25.96 12.98
CA ILE A 122 2.71 -27.27 12.35
C ILE A 122 1.67 -27.43 11.25
N ALA A 123 2.08 -27.53 10.00
CA ALA A 123 1.13 -27.64 8.88
C ALA A 123 0.27 -28.92 9.01
N ASN A 124 -1.01 -28.81 8.62
CA ASN A 124 -1.99 -29.91 8.61
C ASN A 124 -2.35 -30.54 9.97
N GLU A 125 -1.95 -29.92 11.08
CA GLU A 125 -2.32 -30.35 12.44
C GLU A 125 -3.29 -29.36 13.10
N ILE A 126 -3.94 -29.80 14.19
CA ILE A 126 -4.74 -28.89 15.05
C ILE A 126 -3.76 -27.92 15.73
N GLN A 127 -3.92 -26.64 15.43
CA GLN A 127 -3.03 -25.60 15.93
C GLN A 127 -3.22 -25.36 17.43
N THR A 128 -2.11 -25.19 18.15
CA THR A 128 -2.15 -24.78 19.55
C THR A 128 -2.68 -23.35 19.70
N ALA A 129 -3.18 -23.00 20.89
CA ALA A 129 -3.64 -21.64 21.17
C ALA A 129 -2.56 -20.57 20.88
N THR A 130 -1.29 -20.91 21.13
CA THR A 130 -0.10 -20.12 20.80
C THR A 130 0.09 -19.94 19.28
N SER A 131 -0.01 -21.01 18.50
CA SER A 131 0.10 -20.94 17.03
C SER A 131 -1.02 -20.10 16.42
N LEU A 132 -2.23 -20.23 16.95
CA LEU A 132 -3.40 -19.46 16.50
C LEU A 132 -3.27 -17.97 16.83
N ALA A 133 -2.71 -17.62 17.99
CA ALA A 133 -2.37 -16.24 18.34
C ALA A 133 -1.29 -15.67 17.41
N GLY A 134 -0.26 -16.45 17.07
CA GLY A 134 0.78 -16.08 16.11
C GLY A 134 0.21 -15.77 14.72
N ILE A 135 -0.70 -16.60 14.21
CA ILE A 135 -1.41 -16.37 12.94
C ILE A 135 -2.19 -15.06 13.01
N ARG A 136 -2.98 -14.83 14.08
CA ARG A 136 -3.75 -13.58 14.23
C ARG A 136 -2.86 -12.35 14.25
N PHE A 137 -1.72 -12.42 14.93
CA PHE A 137 -0.72 -11.34 14.98
C PHE A 137 -0.13 -11.04 13.59
N MET A 138 0.19 -12.08 12.80
CA MET A 138 0.70 -11.95 11.43
C MET A 138 -0.30 -11.35 10.45
N PHE A 139 -1.60 -11.60 10.63
CA PHE A 139 -2.64 -11.05 9.75
C PHE A 139 -3.11 -9.65 10.14
N SER A 140 -2.76 -9.15 11.32
CA SER A 140 -3.28 -7.86 11.83
C SER A 140 -2.17 -6.89 12.21
N VAL A 141 -1.45 -7.17 13.29
CA VAL A 141 -0.47 -6.25 13.90
C VAL A 141 0.72 -6.03 12.98
N MET A 142 1.27 -7.08 12.38
CA MET A 142 2.43 -6.94 11.51
C MET A 142 2.12 -6.07 10.27
N PRO A 143 1.06 -6.33 9.48
CA PRO A 143 0.65 -5.44 8.39
C PRO A 143 0.33 -4.02 8.85
N ALA A 144 -0.30 -3.84 10.01
CA ALA A 144 -0.60 -2.52 10.54
C ALA A 144 0.67 -1.71 10.86
N VAL A 145 1.67 -2.31 11.49
CA VAL A 145 2.97 -1.67 11.76
C VAL A 145 3.68 -1.30 10.47
N LEU A 146 3.72 -2.22 9.49
CA LEU A 146 4.32 -1.96 8.18
C LEU A 146 3.58 -0.85 7.42
N ALA A 147 2.25 -0.78 7.52
CA ALA A 147 1.46 0.29 6.92
C ALA A 147 1.78 1.65 7.56
N VAL A 148 1.93 1.72 8.89
CA VAL A 148 2.34 2.96 9.58
C VAL A 148 3.75 3.40 9.15
N LEU A 149 4.71 2.47 9.08
CA LEU A 149 6.06 2.76 8.57
C LEU A 149 6.03 3.24 7.10
N GLY A 150 5.15 2.66 6.28
CA GLY A 150 4.89 3.11 4.92
C GLY A 150 4.34 4.54 4.87
N ALA A 151 3.35 4.85 5.70
CA ALA A 151 2.79 6.20 5.80
C ALA A 151 3.84 7.24 6.24
N VAL A 152 4.70 6.90 7.20
CA VAL A 152 5.83 7.76 7.60
C VAL A 152 6.82 7.94 6.45
N SER A 153 7.09 6.90 5.67
CA SER A 153 7.97 7.00 4.50
C SER A 153 7.39 7.93 3.42
N ILE A 154 6.07 7.84 3.16
CA ILE A 154 5.35 8.72 2.23
C ILE A 154 5.32 10.16 2.75
N PHE A 155 5.36 10.38 4.07
CA PHE A 155 5.45 11.73 4.62
C PHE A 155 6.70 12.48 4.13
N PHE A 156 7.80 11.79 3.84
CA PHE A 156 9.01 12.41 3.26
C PHE A 156 8.93 12.66 1.75
N TYR A 157 7.86 12.23 1.08
CA TYR A 157 7.58 12.59 -0.30
C TYR A 157 7.29 14.09 -0.40
N ARG A 158 8.07 14.82 -1.21
CA ARG A 158 8.01 16.29 -1.35
C ARG A 158 7.57 16.76 -2.74
N ILE A 159 7.10 15.86 -3.60
CA ILE A 159 6.60 16.24 -4.92
C ILE A 159 5.14 16.65 -4.75
N ASP A 160 4.87 17.94 -4.88
CA ASP A 160 3.53 18.52 -4.86
C ASP A 160 2.98 18.72 -6.29
N SER A 161 1.71 19.06 -6.39
CA SER A 161 1.04 19.25 -7.69
C SER A 161 1.63 20.39 -8.52
N ASP A 162 2.20 21.42 -7.88
CA ASP A 162 2.82 22.55 -8.56
C ASP A 162 4.18 22.18 -9.14
N THR A 163 4.98 21.42 -8.40
CA THR A 163 6.25 20.86 -8.88
C THR A 163 6.02 19.93 -10.07
N ILE A 164 4.95 19.11 -10.03
CA ILE A 164 4.55 18.26 -11.16
C ILE A 164 4.27 19.09 -12.40
N ARG A 165 3.43 20.12 -12.28
CA ARG A 165 3.11 21.01 -13.40
C ARG A 165 4.34 21.70 -13.96
N GLN A 166 5.27 22.12 -13.10
CA GLN A 166 6.50 22.77 -13.53
C GLN A 166 7.35 21.83 -14.39
N PHE A 167 7.69 20.63 -13.89
CA PHE A 167 8.57 19.75 -14.65
C PHE A 167 7.89 19.17 -15.90
N GLU A 168 6.57 18.96 -15.88
CA GLU A 168 5.81 18.53 -17.07
C GLU A 168 5.89 19.57 -18.18
N GLN A 169 5.69 20.86 -17.86
CA GLN A 169 5.82 21.95 -18.82
C GLN A 169 7.24 22.05 -19.37
N GLU A 170 8.26 22.07 -18.51
CA GLU A 170 9.66 22.19 -18.92
C GLU A 170 10.12 20.97 -19.75
N LEU A 171 9.66 19.76 -19.43
CA LEU A 171 9.96 18.56 -20.23
C LEU A 171 9.29 18.62 -21.60
N GLN A 172 8.03 19.06 -21.66
CA GLN A 172 7.30 19.21 -22.91
C GLN A 172 7.96 20.23 -23.84
N GLU A 173 8.42 21.36 -23.30
CA GLU A 173 9.20 22.35 -24.05
C GLU A 173 10.48 21.73 -24.63
N ARG A 174 11.26 21.01 -23.80
CA ARG A 174 12.51 20.34 -24.22
C ARG A 174 12.30 19.26 -25.29
N HIS A 175 11.19 18.55 -25.27
CA HIS A 175 10.88 17.52 -26.28
C HIS A 175 10.31 18.12 -27.58
N SER A 176 9.82 19.36 -27.54
CA SER A 176 9.26 20.07 -28.70
C SER A 176 10.26 20.91 -29.50
N ALA A 177 11.45 21.16 -28.93
CA ALA A 177 12.57 21.88 -29.56
C ALA A 177 13.53 20.92 -30.28
#